data_AF-A0AA40DTF1-F1
#
_entry.id   AF-A0AA40DTF1-F1
#
_cell.length_a   1.000
_cell.length_b   1.000
_cell.length_c   1.000
_cell.angle_alpha   90.00
_cell.angle_beta   90.00
_cell.angle_gamma   90.00
#
_symmetry.space_group_name_H-M   'P 1'
#
loop_
_entity.id
_entity.type
_entity.pdbx_description
1 polymer ?
#
loop_
_entity_poly.entity_id
_entity_poly.type
_entity_poly.pdbx_seq_one_letter_code
_entity_poly.pdbx_strand_id
1 'polypeptide(L)'
;MATGNASSATASACRAAPLGTVMTSSEVLAYNMELARANGVNKPQDFKPADNDPNRLYWVREPNGVYLQRDRRTIDHLNCRWYVKSDGVFYAVRLN
;
A
#
# COMPACT_ATOMS: atom_id res chain seq x y z
N MET A 1 -47.58 -3.15 30.73
CA MET A 1 -46.71 -4.32 30.97
C MET A 1 -46.76 -5.24 29.76
N ALA A 2 -45.61 -5.47 29.12
CA ALA A 2 -45.21 -6.58 28.23
C ALA A 2 -43.88 -6.10 27.57
N THR A 3 -42.67 -6.46 28.07
CA THR A 3 -41.86 -7.66 27.74
C THR A 3 -41.82 -7.94 26.23
N GLY A 4 -40.71 -8.10 25.51
CA GLY A 4 -39.29 -8.28 25.79
C GLY A 4 -38.50 -8.11 24.47
N ASN A 5 -37.26 -7.65 24.54
CA ASN A 5 -36.01 -8.43 24.44
C ASN A 5 -35.54 -8.84 23.03
N ALA A 6 -34.41 -8.22 22.66
CA ALA A 6 -33.22 -8.74 21.98
C ALA A 6 -33.36 -9.73 20.81
N SER A 7 -32.91 -9.28 19.63
CA SER A 7 -32.25 -10.15 18.65
C SER A 7 -30.90 -9.54 18.28
N SER A 8 -29.92 -9.80 19.13
CA SER A 8 -28.50 -9.80 18.80
C SER A 8 -28.16 -10.98 17.89
N ALA A 9 -27.07 -10.82 17.13
CA ALA A 9 -26.36 -11.83 16.33
C ALA A 9 -27.00 -12.06 14.94
N THR A 10 -26.25 -11.89 13.86
CA THR A 10 -24.97 -12.59 13.68
C THR A 10 -24.03 -11.75 12.84
N ALA A 11 -22.81 -11.59 13.35
CA ALA A 11 -21.66 -11.25 12.55
C ALA A 11 -21.67 -12.13 11.30
N SER A 12 -21.58 -11.51 10.13
CA SER A 12 -21.25 -12.19 8.88
C SER A 12 -19.85 -12.76 9.07
N ALA A 13 -19.79 -13.95 9.66
CA ALA A 13 -18.59 -14.73 9.81
C ALA A 13 -18.13 -15.01 8.39
N CYS A 14 -17.01 -14.39 8.02
CA CYS A 14 -16.12 -14.88 6.98
C CYS A 14 -16.09 -16.40 7.08
N ARG A 15 -16.84 -17.05 6.18
CA ARG A 15 -17.06 -18.49 6.19
C ARG A 15 -15.75 -19.13 5.73
N ALA A 16 -14.84 -19.31 6.68
CA ALA A 16 -13.63 -20.08 6.47
C ALA A 16 -14.08 -21.49 6.04
N ALA A 17 -13.69 -21.87 4.83
CA ALA A 17 -13.93 -23.23 4.36
C ALA A 17 -13.29 -24.21 5.37
N PRO A 18 -13.97 -25.32 5.70
CA PRO A 18 -13.42 -26.32 6.60
C PRO A 18 -12.06 -26.80 6.06
N LEU A 19 -11.05 -26.74 6.92
CA LEU A 19 -9.68 -27.15 6.63
C LEU A 19 -9.70 -28.62 6.17
N GLY A 20 -9.43 -28.87 4.89
CA GLY A 20 -9.46 -30.21 4.28
C GLY A 20 -10.29 -30.35 3.00
N THR A 21 -11.06 -29.33 2.61
CA THR A 21 -11.76 -29.33 1.30
C THR A 21 -10.77 -29.04 0.17
N VAL A 22 -10.65 -29.96 -0.79
CA VAL A 22 -9.98 -29.69 -2.07
C VAL A 22 -10.77 -28.64 -2.83
N MET A 23 -10.24 -27.44 -2.90
CA MET A 23 -10.79 -26.37 -3.72
C MET A 23 -10.41 -26.61 -5.18
N THR A 24 -11.36 -26.37 -6.08
CA THR A 24 -11.06 -26.31 -7.52
C THR A 24 -10.11 -25.15 -7.81
N SER A 25 -9.33 -25.23 -8.90
CA SER A 25 -8.41 -24.15 -9.29
C SER A 25 -9.10 -22.78 -9.39
N SER A 26 -10.38 -22.76 -9.79
CA SER A 26 -11.24 -21.58 -9.81
C SER A 26 -11.57 -21.04 -8.42
N GLU A 27 -11.86 -21.90 -7.45
CA GLU A 27 -12.19 -21.49 -6.07
C GLU A 27 -10.94 -21.00 -5.33
N VAL A 28 -9.78 -21.64 -5.54
CA VAL A 28 -8.49 -21.16 -5.00
C VAL A 28 -8.17 -19.77 -5.53
N LEU A 29 -8.40 -19.52 -6.82
CA LEU A 29 -8.17 -18.20 -7.41
C LEU A 29 -9.12 -17.15 -6.80
N ALA A 30 -10.41 -17.45 -6.71
CA ALA A 30 -11.39 -16.55 -6.10
C ALA A 30 -11.07 -16.25 -4.63
N TYR A 31 -10.66 -17.27 -3.88
CA TYR A 31 -10.21 -17.12 -2.49
C TYR A 31 -8.96 -16.25 -2.38
N ASN A 32 -7.95 -16.45 -3.24
CA ASN A 32 -6.73 -15.64 -3.27
C ASN A 32 -7.02 -14.18 -3.65
N MET A 33 -7.94 -13.93 -4.58
CA MET A 33 -8.37 -12.59 -4.94
C MET A 33 -9.09 -11.89 -3.78
N GLU A 34 -9.98 -12.61 -3.09
CA GLU A 34 -10.68 -12.06 -1.92
C GLU A 34 -9.72 -11.82 -0.75
N LEU A 35 -8.74 -12.70 -0.53
CA LEU A 35 -7.66 -12.46 0.42
C LEU A 35 -6.80 -11.25 0.05
N ALA A 36 -6.43 -11.08 -1.22
CA ALA A 36 -5.67 -9.91 -1.67
C ALA A 36 -6.44 -8.60 -1.44
N ARG A 37 -7.77 -8.63 -1.65
CA ARG A 37 -8.68 -7.51 -1.37
C ARG A 37 -8.79 -7.24 0.13
N ALA A 38 -9.02 -8.27 0.94
CA ALA A 38 -9.22 -8.18 2.39
C ALA A 38 -7.94 -7.78 3.14
N ASN A 39 -6.80 -8.34 2.75
CA ASN A 39 -5.50 -8.08 3.39
C ASN A 39 -4.86 -6.77 2.89
N GLY A 40 -5.49 -6.06 1.96
CA GLY A 40 -4.96 -4.80 1.43
C GLY A 40 -3.65 -4.97 0.66
N VAL A 41 -3.43 -6.13 0.06
CA VAL A 41 -2.25 -6.40 -0.81
C VAL A 41 -2.25 -5.45 -2.01
N ASN A 42 -3.44 -5.02 -2.44
CA ASN A 42 -3.63 -4.05 -3.53
C ASN A 42 -3.47 -2.59 -3.06
N LYS A 43 -3.06 -2.32 -1.82
CA LYS A 43 -2.77 -0.95 -1.39
C LYS A 43 -1.53 -0.46 -2.14
N PRO A 44 -1.57 0.76 -2.73
CA PRO A 44 -0.40 1.36 -3.36
C PRO A 44 0.76 1.37 -2.38
N GLN A 45 1.85 0.69 -2.71
CA GLN A 45 3.08 0.71 -1.94
C GLN A 45 3.89 1.93 -2.34
N ASP A 46 4.44 2.62 -1.35
CA ASP A 46 5.48 3.61 -1.61
C ASP A 46 6.81 2.87 -1.77
N PHE A 47 7.64 3.33 -2.70
CA PHE A 47 8.96 2.75 -2.91
C PHE A 47 9.99 3.84 -2.72
N LYS A 48 11.21 3.46 -2.33
CA LYS A 48 12.33 4.40 -2.18
C LYS A 48 13.62 3.73 -2.63
N PRO A 49 14.66 4.51 -2.99
CA PRO A 49 15.97 3.96 -3.26
C PRO A 49 16.47 3.12 -2.09
N ALA A 50 17.08 1.97 -2.38
CA ALA A 50 17.63 1.06 -1.37
C ALA A 50 18.82 1.67 -0.61
N ASP A 51 19.56 2.57 -1.27
CA ASP A 51 20.63 3.35 -0.65
C ASP A 51 20.04 4.33 0.37
N ASN A 52 20.55 4.27 1.60
CA ASN A 52 20.11 5.09 2.73
C ASN A 52 21.19 6.10 3.18
N ASP A 53 22.25 6.34 2.40
CA ASP A 53 23.23 7.37 2.72
C ASP A 53 22.52 8.75 2.81
N PRO A 54 22.52 9.39 4.00
CA PRO A 54 21.87 10.68 4.22
C PRO A 54 22.34 11.78 3.28
N ASN A 55 23.60 11.72 2.84
CA ASN A 55 24.25 12.76 2.05
C ASN A 55 24.10 12.55 0.53
N ARG A 56 23.49 11.43 0.11
CA ARG A 56 23.28 11.13 -1.30
C ARG A 56 22.36 12.16 -1.93
N LEU A 57 22.80 12.76 -3.02
CA LEU A 57 22.02 13.73 -3.77
C LEU A 57 21.09 13.03 -4.75
N TYR A 58 19.82 13.41 -4.72
CA TYR A 58 18.80 12.98 -5.68
C TYR A 58 18.16 14.20 -6.35
N TRP A 59 17.63 13.97 -7.54
CA TRP A 59 16.79 14.95 -8.22
C TRP A 59 15.44 15.06 -7.53
N VAL A 60 15.02 16.28 -7.21
CA VAL A 60 13.73 16.59 -6.62
C VAL A 60 13.00 17.58 -7.52
N ARG A 61 11.77 17.23 -7.90
CA ARG A 61 10.87 18.13 -8.60
C ARG A 61 10.04 18.91 -7.58
N GLU A 62 10.23 20.22 -7.56
CA GLU A 62 9.45 21.14 -6.76
C GLU A 62 8.02 21.31 -7.34
N PRO A 63 7.05 21.84 -6.57
CA PRO A 63 5.68 22.04 -7.04
C PRO A 63 5.57 22.98 -8.25
N ASN A 64 6.52 23.92 -8.38
CA ASN A 64 6.64 24.83 -9.52
C ASN A 64 7.17 24.14 -10.80
N GLY A 65 7.50 22.85 -10.74
CA GLY A 65 8.02 22.07 -11.86
C GLY A 65 9.52 22.18 -12.10
N VAL A 66 10.25 22.94 -11.28
CA VAL A 66 11.71 23.05 -11.33
C VAL A 66 12.35 21.82 -10.68
N TYR A 67 13.44 21.34 -11.27
CA TYR A 67 14.26 20.28 -10.69
C TYR A 67 15.45 20.86 -9.93
N LEU A 68 15.65 20.39 -8.70
CA LEU A 68 16.78 20.74 -7.84
C LEU A 68 17.43 19.45 -7.34
N GLN A 69 18.68 19.54 -6.88
CA GLN A 69 19.32 18.43 -6.15
C GLN A 69 19.17 18.66 -4.65
N ARG A 70 18.79 17.60 -3.92
CA ARG A 70 18.73 17.61 -2.45
C ARG A 70 19.28 16.31 -1.89
N ASP A 71 19.80 16.40 -0.68
CA ASP A 71 20.28 15.25 0.09
C ASP A 71 19.11 14.37 0.54
N ARG A 72 19.37 13.07 0.66
CA ARG A 72 18.38 12.08 1.06
C ARG A 72 17.72 12.42 2.39
N ARG A 73 18.49 12.91 3.36
CA ARG A 73 17.96 13.32 4.68
C ARG A 73 16.93 14.44 4.55
N THR A 74 17.21 15.46 3.76
CA THR A 74 16.24 16.52 3.49
C THR A 74 14.98 15.97 2.83
N ILE A 75 15.10 15.06 1.85
CA ILE A 75 13.94 14.47 1.16
C ILE A 75 13.08 13.66 2.13
N ASP A 76 13.69 12.89 3.03
CA ASP A 76 12.99 12.06 4.02
C ASP A 76 12.22 12.90 5.06
N HIS A 77 12.64 14.15 5.31
CA HIS A 77 11.94 15.09 6.20
C HIS A 77 10.90 15.96 5.47
N LEU A 78 10.90 15.93 4.13
CA LEU A 78 9.92 16.64 3.31
C LEU A 78 8.79 15.68 2.93
N ASN A 79 7.61 16.24 2.64
CA ASN A 79 6.50 15.46 2.09
C ASN A 79 6.74 15.19 0.60
N CYS A 80 7.65 14.25 0.31
CA CYS A 80 8.07 13.90 -1.03
C CYS A 80 7.66 12.46 -1.37
N ARG A 81 7.27 12.23 -2.62
CA ARG A 81 7.01 10.89 -3.16
C ARG A 81 8.05 10.53 -4.19
N TRP A 82 8.51 9.29 -4.15
CA TRP A 82 9.54 8.79 -5.05
C TRP A 82 8.94 8.27 -6.36
N TYR A 83 9.71 8.45 -7.42
CA TYR A 83 9.41 8.02 -8.78
C TYR A 83 10.67 7.43 -9.42
N VAL A 84 10.49 6.52 -10.36
CA VAL A 84 11.58 6.01 -11.21
C VAL A 84 11.29 6.42 -12.65
N LYS A 85 12.28 6.98 -13.33
CA LYS A 85 12.21 7.21 -14.76
C LYS A 85 12.40 5.90 -15.53
N SER A 86 12.09 5.89 -16.82
CA SER A 86 12.29 4.74 -17.70
C SER A 86 13.75 4.28 -17.83
N ASP A 87 14.70 5.18 -17.55
CA ASP A 87 16.15 4.93 -17.53
C ASP A 87 16.64 4.34 -16.19
N GLY A 88 15.74 4.09 -15.23
CA GLY A 88 16.09 3.57 -13.91
C GLY A 88 16.58 4.64 -12.92
N VAL A 89 16.57 5.92 -13.29
CA VAL A 89 16.99 7.00 -12.39
C VAL A 89 15.87 7.33 -11.41
N PHE A 90 16.20 7.30 -10.12
CA PHE A 90 15.30 7.71 -9.05
C PHE A 90 15.24 9.23 -8.93
N TYR A 91 14.03 9.75 -8.76
CA TYR A 91 13.78 11.14 -8.44
C TYR A 91 12.60 11.26 -7.48
N ALA A 92 12.56 12.35 -6.71
CA ALA A 92 11.45 12.64 -5.81
C ALA A 92 10.61 13.80 -6.35
N VAL A 93 9.32 13.82 -6.03
CA VAL A 93 8.42 14.96 -6.30
C VAL A 93 7.85 15.42 -4.97
N ARG A 94 7.97 16.71 -4.67
CA ARG A 94 7.38 17.28 -3.46
C ARG A 94 5.86 17.39 -3.64
N LEU A 95 5.13 16.76 -2.73
CA LEU A 95 3.67 16.83 -2.63
C LEU A 95 3.33 17.98 -1.69
N ASN A 96 2.67 19.00 -2.22
CA ASN A 96 2.25 20.18 -1.46
C ASN A 96 0.83 19.99 -0.92
#